data_AF-A0A352N150-F1
#
_entry.id   AF-A0A352N150-F1
#
_cell.length_a   1.000
_cell.length_b   1.000
_cell.length_c   1.000
_cell.angle_alpha   90.00
_cell.angle_beta   90.00
_cell.angle_gamma   90.00
#
_symmetry.space_group_name_H-M   'P 1'
#
loop_
_entity.id
_entity.type
_entity.pdbx_description
1 polymer ?
#
loop_
_entity_poly.entity_id
_entity_poly.type
_entity_poly.pdbx_seq_one_letter_code
_entity_poly.pdbx_strand_id
1 'polypeptide(L)' 'MKTGIPKDVKVEPYFIRQSHIKRLFDINKNIVIEWRKQGLLNPVKIRKSILYDRKEIVDLLNRHRVRPIVGNDNTE' A
#
# COMPACT_ATOMS: atom_id res chain seq x y z
N MET A 1 -2.95 -28.04 21.31
CA MET A 1 -3.85 -26.89 21.13
C MET A 1 -3.76 -26.39 19.69
N LYS A 2 -4.77 -26.64 18.85
CA LYS A 2 -4.82 -26.13 17.47
C LYS A 2 -5.40 -24.72 17.51
N THR A 3 -4.56 -23.70 17.39
CA THR A 3 -5.00 -22.32 17.19
C THR A 3 -5.54 -22.20 15.77
N GLY A 4 -6.81 -22.57 15.60
CA GLY A 4 -7.55 -22.27 14.38
C GLY A 4 -7.55 -20.77 14.17
N ILE A 5 -6.85 -20.31 13.13
CA ILE A 5 -6.96 -18.93 12.68
C ILE A 5 -8.42 -18.75 12.27
N PRO A 6 -9.17 -17.80 12.86
CA PRO A 6 -10.55 -17.58 12.46
C PRO A 6 -10.56 -17.26 10.96
N LYS A 7 -11.26 -18.08 10.18
CA LYS A 7 -11.33 -17.93 8.71
C LYS A 7 -12.02 -16.62 8.29
N ASP A 8 -12.64 -15.93 9.24
CA ASP A 8 -13.45 -14.73 9.03
C ASP A 8 -12.85 -13.46 9.63
N VAL A 9 -11.52 -13.41 9.87
CA VAL A 9 -10.89 -12.11 10.11
C VAL A 9 -10.85 -11.36 8.77
N LYS A 10 -11.94 -10.66 8.45
CA LYS A 10 -11.97 -9.52 7.54
C LYS A 10 -11.01 -8.48 8.11
N VAL A 11 -9.71 -8.65 7.84
CA VAL A 11 -8.73 -7.60 8.13
C VAL A 11 -9.20 -6.40 7.34
N GLU A 12 -9.63 -5.41 8.10
CA GLU A 12 -10.61 -4.38 7.78
C GLU A 12 -10.31 -3.57 6.51
N PRO A 13 -11.33 -2.95 5.88
CA PRO A 13 -11.20 -2.15 4.65
C PRO A 13 -10.17 -1.00 4.72
N TYR A 14 -9.65 -0.71 5.91
CA TYR A 14 -8.70 0.36 6.19
C TYR A 14 -7.24 -0.08 6.11
N PHE A 15 -6.92 -1.37 6.21
CA PHE A 15 -5.53 -1.82 6.29
C PHE A 15 -5.16 -2.84 5.21
N ILE A 16 -3.98 -2.68 4.62
CA ILE A 16 -3.46 -3.57 3.58
C ILE A 16 -2.14 -4.22 3.99
N ARG A 17 -1.90 -5.44 3.49
CA ARG A 17 -0.66 -6.18 3.71
C ARG A 17 0.43 -5.73 2.73
N GLN A 18 1.69 -5.91 3.10
CA GLN A 18 2.84 -5.66 2.22
C GLN A 18 2.72 -6.37 0.87
N SER A 19 2.17 -7.59 0.84
CA SER A 19 1.95 -8.35 -0.39
C SER A 19 1.03 -7.64 -1.38
N HIS A 20 0.04 -6.89 -0.90
CA HIS A 20 -0.86 -6.11 -1.76
C HIS A 20 -0.17 -4.86 -2.30
N ILE A 21 0.61 -4.17 -1.48
CA ILE A 21 1.40 -3.00 -1.92
C ILE A 21 2.32 -3.39 -3.07
N LYS A 22 3.05 -4.51 -2.93
CA LYS A 22 3.92 -5.02 -4.00
C LYS A 22 3.18 -5.20 -5.33
N ARG A 23 1.95 -5.73 -5.28
CA ARG A 23 1.12 -5.96 -6.48
C ARG A 23 0.56 -4.66 -7.05
N LEU A 24 0.20 -3.70 -6.20
CA LEU A 24 -0.36 -2.41 -6.61
C LEU A 24 0.65 -1.53 -7.34
N PHE A 25 1.90 -1.52 -6.87
CA PHE A 25 2.96 -0.70 -7.45
C PHE A 25 3.90 -1.46 -8.39
N ASP A 26 3.69 -2.77 -8.56
CA ASP A 26 4.61 -3.68 -9.26
C ASP A 26 6.07 -3.54 -8.80
N ILE A 27 6.29 -3.63 -7.48
CA ILE A 27 7.59 -3.41 -6.85
C ILE A 27 8.11 -4.61 -6.04
N ASN A 28 9.43 -4.64 -5.89
CA ASN A 28 10.12 -5.58 -5.00
C ASN A 28 9.80 -5.25 -3.52
N LYS A 29 9.80 -6.29 -2.65
CA LYS A 29 9.63 -6.14 -1.20
C LYS A 29 10.66 -5.19 -0.58
N ASN A 30 11.87 -5.11 -1.14
CA ASN A 30 12.94 -4.26 -0.65
C ASN A 30 12.59 -2.77 -0.80
N ILE A 31 11.88 -2.40 -1.88
CA ILE A 31 11.44 -1.02 -2.09
C ILE A 31 10.46 -0.60 -0.99
N VAL A 32 9.52 -1.48 -0.61
CA VAL A 32 8.60 -1.21 0.50
C VAL A 32 9.36 -1.06 1.83
N ILE A 33 10.46 -1.79 2.03
CA ILE A 33 11.30 -1.65 3.23
C ILE A 33 12.01 -0.29 3.24
N GLU A 34 12.54 0.15 2.11
CA GLU A 34 13.16 1.48 2.00
C GLU A 34 12.15 2.61 2.23
N TRP A 35 10.93 2.49 1.69
CA TRP A 35 9.86 3.46 1.95
C TRP A 35 9.53 3.59 3.44
N ARG A 36 9.57 2.48 4.19
CA ARG A 36 9.42 2.54 5.65
C ARG A 36 10.58 3.25 6.33
N LYS A 37 11.82 2.98 5.92
CA LYS A 37 13.01 3.64 6.48
C LYS A 37 13.01 5.15 6.21
N GLN A 38 12.48 5.55 5.05
CA GLN A 38 12.32 6.95 4.65
C GLN A 38 11.11 7.64 5.28
N GLY A 39 10.28 6.93 6.07
CA GLY A 39 9.07 7.49 6.69
C GLY A 39 7.93 7.75 5.70
N LEU A 40 8.00 7.20 4.49
CA LEU A 40 6.91 7.29 3.48
C LEU A 40 5.72 6.40 3.83
N LEU A 41 5.95 5.34 4.60
CA LEU A 41 4.92 4.42 5.07
C LEU A 41 5.08 4.16 6.56
N ASN A 42 3.97 4.24 7.31
CA ASN A 42 3.94 4.00 8.75
C ASN A 42 3.16 2.72 9.07
N PRO A 43 3.80 1.54 9.02
CA PRO A 43 3.08 0.31 9.25
C PRO A 43 2.73 0.11 10.72
N VAL A 44 1.54 -0.40 10.94
CA VAL A 44 1.05 -0.86 12.23
C VAL A 44 1.33 -2.34 12.39
N LYS A 45 1.90 -2.74 13.54
CA LYS A 45 2.11 -4.13 13.87
C LYS A 45 0.94 -4.65 14.70
N ILE A 46 0.13 -5.53 14.11
CA ILE A 46 -0.98 -6.22 14.80
C ILE A 46 -0.62 -7.69 14.96
N ARG A 47 -0.38 -8.12 16.20
CA ARG A 47 0.12 -9.46 16.54
C ARG A 47 1.41 -9.79 15.74
N LYS A 48 1.33 -10.75 14.81
CA LYS A 48 2.44 -11.18 13.93
C LYS A 48 2.36 -10.57 12.52
N SER A 49 1.39 -9.70 12.24
CA SER A 49 1.20 -9.08 10.93
C SER A 49 1.68 -7.63 10.92
N ILE A 50 2.32 -7.24 9.81
CA ILE A 50 2.64 -5.85 9.48
C ILE A 50 1.60 -5.39 8.47
N LEU A 51 0.88 -4.33 8.82
CA LEU A 51 -0.22 -3.77 8.04
C LEU A 51 0.04 -2.29 7.78
N TYR A 52 -0.52 -1.77 6.70
CA TYR A 52 -0.32 -0.40 6.24
C TYR A 52 -1.69 0.24 6.05
N ASP A 53 -1.82 1.50 6.43
CA ASP A 53 -3.06 2.23 6.22
C ASP A 53 -3.32 2.41 4.72
N ARG A 54 -4.52 2.06 4.27
CA ARG A 54 -4.95 2.20 2.88
C ARG A 54 -4.89 3.66 2.44
N LYS A 55 -5.22 4.61 3.32
CA LYS A 55 -5.19 6.04 3.01
C LYS A 55 -3.78 6.51 2.68
N GLU A 56 -2.78 6.15 3.49
CA GLU A 56 -1.37 6.47 3.21
C GLU A 56 -0.95 5.94 1.83
N ILE A 57 -1.42 4.75 1.48
CA ILE A 57 -1.08 4.10 0.21
C ILE A 57 -1.74 4.80 -0.98
N VAL A 58 -3.00 5.23 -0.83
CA VAL A 58 -3.70 6.05 -1.83
C VAL A 58 -3.01 7.41 -1.99
N ASP A 59 -2.61 8.04 -0.89
CA ASP A 59 -1.90 9.32 -0.93
C ASP A 59 -0.55 9.16 -1.64
N LEU A 60 0.17 8.06 -1.40
CA LEU A 60 1.40 7.74 -2.10
C LEU A 60 1.17 7.54 -3.61
N LEU A 61 0.13 6.80 -4.00
CA LEU A 61 -0.26 6.64 -5.41
C LEU A 61 -0.56 8.00 -6.06
N ASN A 62 -1.29 8.87 -5.38
CA ASN A 62 -1.67 10.18 -5.90
C ASN A 62 -0.47 11.13 -6.04
N ARG A 63 0.48 11.10 -5.08
CA ARG A 63 1.73 11.88 -5.16
C ARG A 63 2.62 11.46 -6.33
N HIS A 64 2.63 10.18 -6.68
CA HIS A 64 3.41 9.68 -7.81
C HIS A 64 2.64 9.70 -9.14
N ARG A 65 1.31 9.89 -9.12
CA ARG A 65 0.45 10.10 -10.30
C ARG A 65 0.46 11.53 -10.85
N VAL A 66 1.52 12.31 -10.63
CA VAL A 66 1.66 13.65 -11.23
C VAL A 66 1.99 13.54 -12.72
N ARG A 67 0.95 13.24 -13.50
CA ARG A 67 0.43 13.94 -14.69
C ARG A 67 -0.59 12.99 -15.35
N PRO A 68 -1.89 13.33 -15.46
CA PRO A 68 -2.54 13.03 -16.71
C PRO A 68 -1.72 13.75 -17.78
N ILE A 69 -1.19 12.99 -18.74
CA ILE A 69 -0.83 13.54 -20.03
C ILE A 69 -2.18 13.96 -20.65
N VAL A 70 -2.72 15.10 -20.22
CA VAL A 70 -3.68 15.82 -21.04
C VAL A 70 -2.80 16.33 -22.16
N GLY A 71 -2.83 15.60 -23.29
CA GLY A 71 -2.23 16.07 -24.52
C GLY A 71 -2.74 17.49 -24.76
N ASN A 72 -1.81 18.38 -25.08
CA ASN A 72 -2.17 19.61 -25.76
C ASN A 72 -2.89 19.20 -27.06
N ASP A 73 -4.22 19.15 -27.03
CA ASP A 73 -5.01 19.38 -28.24
C ASP A 73 -4.98 20.88 -28.50
N ASN A 74 -3.82 21.33 -28.97
CA ASN A 74 -3.76 22.48 -29.86
C ASN A 74 -4.24 21.96 -31.22
N THR A 75 -5.53 22.03 -31.49
CA THR A 75 -6.02 21.98 -32.86
C THR A 75 -7.10 23.05 -33.03
N GLU A 76 -6.63 24.14 -33.65
CA GLU A 76 -7.33 25.14 -34.47
C GLU A 76 -8.46 25.99 -33.88
#